data_AF-A0A3B9LEA1-F1
#
_entry.id   AF-A0A3B9LEA1-F1
#
_cell.length_a   1.000
_cell.length_b   1.000
_cell.length_c   1.000
_cell.angle_alpha   90.00
_cell.angle_beta   90.00
_cell.angle_gamma   90.00
#
_symmetry.space_group_name_H-M   'P 1'
#
loop_
_entity.id
_entity.type
_entity.pdbx_description
1 polymer ?
#
loop_
_entity_poly.entity_id
_entity_poly.type
_entity_poly.pdbx_seq_one_letter_code
_entity_poly.pdbx_strand_id
1 'polypeptide(L)'
;MTAGETNATFIERRYSNSVMTSRLILTALTGIGTISIAFAQESPTASPSPTPSPTPEQTPSATPARSVRLSFIPPPMDGTISLGIYDTNQRIVRVLHREARIDNFTIDADSLNTRWDGKNDAGEDLPAEKYHAGGYLVGRLKVERVGQAATIPADSEAPGKVRVKLMPNPLTNDANAIVDLSVGFDEDGSYLKTMDGLPLCTVSETQNLVRALITKNSEKSVDVWQDDGAVVEQFRVWNVDQMMAFDCGDFELK
;
A
#
# COMPACT_ATOMS: atom_id res chain seq x y z
N MET A 1 -20.23 0.62 34.82
CA MET A 1 -19.01 -0.23 34.81
C MET A 1 -19.51 -1.63 34.49
N THR A 2 -19.30 -2.24 33.33
CA THR A 2 -18.13 -2.31 32.43
C THR A 2 -18.65 -2.59 31.01
N ALA A 3 -18.28 -1.75 30.02
CA ALA A 3 -18.73 -1.88 28.63
C ALA A 3 -17.55 -1.66 27.66
N GLY A 4 -16.35 -2.13 28.02
CA GLY A 4 -15.12 -1.89 27.26
C GLY A 4 -14.37 -3.15 26.82
N GLU A 5 -14.74 -4.35 27.28
CA GLU A 5 -13.97 -5.59 27.00
C GLU A 5 -14.48 -6.42 25.82
N THR A 6 -15.57 -6.02 25.14
CA THR A 6 -16.21 -6.86 24.13
C THR A 6 -15.81 -6.57 22.67
N ASN A 7 -15.20 -5.42 22.36
CA ASN A 7 -15.09 -4.95 20.97
C ASN A 7 -13.75 -5.27 20.28
N ALA A 8 -12.62 -5.19 20.99
CA ALA A 8 -11.33 -5.64 20.45
C ALA A 8 -11.40 -7.12 20.04
N THR A 9 -12.08 -7.93 20.86
CA THR A 9 -12.35 -9.34 20.59
C THR A 9 -13.26 -9.56 19.36
N PHE A 10 -14.04 -8.56 18.92
CA PHE A 10 -14.94 -8.66 17.77
C PHE A 10 -14.20 -8.43 16.45
N ILE A 11 -13.35 -7.41 16.36
CA ILE A 11 -12.45 -7.20 15.21
C ILE A 11 -11.51 -8.40 15.10
N GLU A 12 -10.86 -8.82 16.19
CA GLU A 12 -9.99 -10.00 16.16
C GLU A 12 -10.72 -11.30 15.80
N ARG A 13 -11.93 -11.57 16.31
CA ARG A 13 -12.68 -12.78 15.94
C ARG A 13 -13.14 -12.78 14.49
N ARG A 14 -13.48 -11.63 13.91
CA ARG A 14 -13.88 -11.53 12.50
C ARG A 14 -12.71 -11.87 11.57
N TYR A 15 -11.50 -11.42 11.91
CA TYR A 15 -10.31 -11.60 11.07
C TYR A 15 -9.49 -12.87 11.38
N SER A 16 -9.52 -13.39 12.62
CA SER A 16 -8.81 -14.62 13.01
C SER A 16 -9.37 -15.89 12.33
N ASN A 17 -10.69 -15.97 12.13
CA ASN A 17 -11.33 -17.11 11.45
C ASN A 17 -10.95 -17.26 9.96
N SER A 18 -10.32 -16.24 9.35
CA SER A 18 -9.85 -16.30 7.96
C SER A 18 -8.44 -16.86 7.80
N VAL A 19 -7.67 -17.04 8.90
CA VAL A 19 -6.23 -17.38 8.85
C VAL A 19 -5.97 -18.91 8.93
N MET A 20 -6.99 -19.73 9.20
CA MET A 20 -6.80 -21.12 9.61
C MET A 20 -6.69 -22.17 8.50
N THR A 21 -6.38 -21.80 7.24
CA THR A 21 -6.30 -22.78 6.12
C THR A 21 -5.03 -22.75 5.28
N SER A 22 -3.93 -22.13 5.71
CA SER A 22 -2.69 -22.24 4.94
C SER A 22 -1.42 -22.28 5.80
N ARG A 23 -1.00 -23.49 6.17
CA ARG A 23 0.39 -23.81 6.56
C ARG A 23 0.71 -25.26 6.24
N LEU A 24 1.64 -25.48 5.31
CA LEU A 24 2.65 -26.55 5.18
C LEU A 24 3.29 -26.35 3.78
N ILE A 25 4.59 -26.14 3.54
CA ILE A 25 5.81 -26.88 3.94
C ILE A 25 7.04 -25.97 3.71
N LEU A 26 8.02 -25.97 4.62
CA LEU A 26 9.40 -25.54 4.35
C LEU A 26 10.34 -26.66 4.80
N THR A 27 11.22 -27.12 3.91
CA THR A 27 12.29 -28.07 4.25
C THR A 27 13.66 -27.44 4.01
N ALA A 28 14.57 -27.81 4.91
CA ALA A 28 15.87 -27.22 5.21
C ALA A 28 16.95 -27.46 4.14
N LEU A 29 18.07 -26.71 4.24
CA LEU A 29 19.40 -27.30 4.05
C LEU A 29 20.46 -26.55 4.90
N THR A 30 21.36 -27.34 5.48
CA THR A 30 22.40 -27.03 6.47
C THR A 30 23.77 -26.76 5.81
N GLY A 31 24.65 -26.03 6.52
CA GLY A 31 26.08 -25.91 6.15
C GLY A 31 26.95 -25.29 7.25
N ILE A 32 27.76 -26.14 7.89
CA ILE A 32 28.83 -25.90 8.90
C ILE A 32 30.09 -25.37 8.15
N GLY A 33 31.08 -24.62 8.64
CA GLY A 33 31.53 -24.08 9.93
C GLY A 33 33.03 -23.71 9.76
N THR A 34 33.67 -23.02 10.72
CA THR A 34 35.09 -23.20 11.13
C THR A 34 35.49 -22.16 12.19
N ILE A 35 36.22 -22.63 13.20
CA ILE A 35 36.81 -21.87 14.33
C ILE A 35 38.31 -21.80 14.08
N SER A 36 38.96 -20.69 14.44
CA SER A 36 40.41 -20.65 14.67
C SER A 36 40.71 -19.81 15.91
N ILE A 37 41.47 -20.41 16.82
CA ILE A 37 41.98 -19.85 18.08
C ILE A 37 43.46 -19.57 17.87
N ALA A 38 43.97 -18.44 18.37
CA ALA A 38 45.39 -18.26 18.63
C ALA A 38 45.57 -17.51 19.96
N PHE A 39 46.38 -18.07 20.86
CA PHE A 39 46.83 -17.52 22.13
C PHE A 39 48.21 -16.86 21.96
N ALA A 40 48.46 -15.74 22.67
CA ALA A 40 49.75 -15.27 23.24
C ALA A 40 49.61 -13.76 23.57
N GLN A 41 50.26 -13.11 24.54
CA GLN A 41 51.00 -13.40 25.78
C GLN A 41 51.22 -12.00 26.44
N GLU A 42 51.63 -11.98 27.71
CA GLU A 42 51.67 -10.89 28.71
C GLU A 42 52.45 -9.57 28.42
N SER A 43 52.07 -8.53 29.19
CA SER A 43 52.58 -7.13 29.38
C SER A 43 54.05 -7.04 29.90
N PRO A 44 54.74 -5.85 30.11
CA PRO A 44 54.20 -4.50 30.43
C PRO A 44 54.95 -3.22 29.90
N THR A 45 54.30 -2.06 30.13
CA THR A 45 54.81 -0.68 30.37
C THR A 45 55.60 0.10 29.30
N ALA A 46 55.00 1.18 28.78
CA ALA A 46 55.54 2.56 28.85
C ALA A 46 54.47 3.60 28.44
N SER A 47 54.24 4.61 29.28
CA SER A 47 53.47 5.83 28.99
C SER A 47 54.41 6.92 28.47
N PRO A 48 53.98 7.73 27.48
CA PRO A 48 53.93 9.18 27.73
C PRO A 48 52.74 9.93 27.09
N SER A 49 52.20 10.87 27.88
CA SER A 49 51.53 12.17 27.59
C SER A 49 50.42 12.34 26.54
N PRO A 50 49.47 13.28 26.77
CA PRO A 50 48.15 13.31 26.13
C PRO A 50 48.16 14.03 24.76
N THR A 51 47.55 13.39 23.76
CA THR A 51 47.14 14.00 22.50
C THR A 51 45.84 14.81 22.72
N PRO A 52 45.69 16.02 22.16
CA PRO A 52 44.47 16.80 22.30
C PRO A 52 43.27 16.07 21.69
N SER A 53 42.16 16.06 22.43
CA SER A 53 40.87 15.50 22.03
C SER A 53 40.38 16.12 20.71
N PRO A 54 39.89 15.34 19.72
CA PRO A 54 39.23 15.93 18.56
C PRO A 54 37.91 16.58 19.01
N THR A 55 37.66 17.76 18.47
CA THR A 55 36.39 18.49 18.49
C THR A 55 35.24 17.55 18.18
N PRO A 56 34.11 17.58 18.92
CA PRO A 56 32.92 16.82 18.51
C PRO A 56 32.50 17.31 17.13
N GLU A 57 32.60 16.44 16.13
CA GLU A 57 31.87 16.61 14.88
C GLU A 57 30.40 16.83 15.26
N GLN A 58 29.85 17.96 14.81
CA GLN A 58 28.43 18.22 14.94
C GLN A 58 27.71 17.13 14.16
N THR A 59 27.10 16.19 14.89
CA THR A 59 26.02 15.36 14.37
C THR A 59 25.07 16.29 13.63
N PRO A 60 24.77 16.06 12.33
CA PRO A 60 23.80 16.89 11.63
C PRO A 60 22.52 16.88 12.46
N SER A 61 22.12 18.09 12.85
CA SER A 61 20.91 18.36 13.62
C SER A 61 19.77 17.59 12.98
N ALA A 62 19.25 16.57 13.67
CA ALA A 62 18.12 15.81 13.17
C ALA A 62 16.98 16.79 12.93
N THR A 63 16.63 17.03 11.66
CA THR A 63 15.41 17.74 11.28
C THR A 63 14.27 17.11 12.09
N PRO A 64 13.44 17.89 12.80
CA PRO A 64 12.37 17.33 13.59
C PRO A 64 11.56 16.37 12.72
N ALA A 65 11.46 15.12 13.16
CA ALA A 65 10.71 14.09 12.47
C ALA A 65 9.23 14.45 12.52
N ARG A 66 8.77 15.18 11.49
CA ARG A 66 7.38 15.58 11.26
C ARG A 66 6.52 14.37 10.91
N SER A 67 6.29 13.52 11.91
CA SER A 67 5.44 12.34 11.78
C SER A 67 4.01 12.66 12.20
N VAL A 68 3.07 12.31 11.32
CA VAL A 68 1.63 12.42 11.58
C VAL A 68 1.04 11.04 11.78
N ARG A 69 0.27 10.84 12.86
CA ARG A 69 -0.50 9.61 13.09
C ARG A 69 -1.87 9.76 12.42
N LEU A 70 -2.23 8.77 11.61
CA LEU A 70 -3.54 8.67 10.96
C LEU A 70 -4.33 7.55 11.63
N SER A 71 -5.64 7.76 11.81
CA SER A 71 -6.55 6.80 12.45
C SER A 71 -7.87 6.79 11.69
N PHE A 72 -8.41 5.61 11.42
CA PHE A 72 -9.72 5.45 10.79
C PHE A 72 -10.41 4.18 11.26
N ILE A 73 -11.74 4.17 11.18
CA ILE A 73 -12.54 2.96 11.38
C ILE A 73 -12.65 2.27 10.02
N PRO A 74 -12.17 1.01 9.86
CA PRO A 74 -12.21 0.34 8.58
C PRO A 74 -13.67 0.08 8.15
N PRO A 75 -14.02 0.24 6.86
CA PRO A 75 -15.33 -0.14 6.37
C PRO A 75 -15.62 -1.62 6.68
N PRO A 76 -16.89 -2.03 6.90
CA PRO A 76 -17.24 -3.35 7.39
C PRO A 76 -17.23 -4.45 6.29
N MET A 77 -16.16 -4.52 5.52
CA MET A 77 -15.91 -5.51 4.46
C MET A 77 -14.54 -6.18 4.69
N ASP A 78 -14.32 -7.36 4.10
CA ASP A 78 -13.00 -8.00 4.09
C ASP A 78 -12.25 -7.62 2.82
N GLY A 79 -10.95 -7.37 2.92
CA GLY A 79 -10.18 -6.88 1.78
C GLY A 79 -8.77 -6.41 2.12
N THR A 80 -8.15 -5.75 1.16
CA THR A 80 -6.91 -4.99 1.32
C THR A 80 -7.21 -3.50 1.38
N ILE A 81 -6.27 -2.72 1.92
CA ILE A 81 -6.41 -1.28 2.13
C ILE A 81 -5.40 -0.57 1.23
N SER A 82 -5.90 0.32 0.38
CA SER A 82 -5.10 1.31 -0.32
C SER A 82 -5.39 2.68 0.26
N LEU A 83 -4.34 3.38 0.71
CA LEU A 83 -4.43 4.65 1.43
C LEU A 83 -3.44 5.66 0.83
N GLY A 84 -3.96 6.82 0.43
CA GLY A 84 -3.19 7.93 -0.10
C GLY A 84 -3.18 9.14 0.83
N ILE A 85 -2.16 9.98 0.68
CA ILE A 85 -2.13 11.34 1.21
C ILE A 85 -2.33 12.30 0.05
N TYR A 86 -3.16 13.30 0.26
CA TYR A 86 -3.61 14.25 -0.76
C TYR A 86 -3.29 15.68 -0.33
N ASP A 87 -2.86 16.50 -1.29
CA ASP A 87 -2.76 17.95 -1.11
C ASP A 87 -4.16 18.61 -1.10
N THR A 88 -4.20 19.92 -0.86
CA THR A 88 -5.44 20.72 -0.87
C THR A 88 -6.15 20.76 -2.23
N ASN A 89 -5.50 20.34 -3.31
CA ASN A 89 -6.07 20.22 -4.65
C ASN A 89 -6.57 18.80 -4.96
N GLN A 90 -6.65 17.92 -3.94
CA GLN A 90 -7.02 16.51 -4.07
C GLN A 90 -6.09 15.72 -5.01
N ARG A 91 -4.82 16.12 -5.12
CA ARG A 91 -3.81 15.34 -5.84
C ARG A 91 -3.06 14.46 -4.86
N ILE A 92 -2.88 13.19 -5.21
CA ILE A 92 -2.07 12.29 -4.39
C ILE A 92 -0.63 12.78 -4.36
N VAL A 93 -0.07 12.91 -3.16
CA VAL A 93 1.34 13.28 -2.94
C VAL A 93 2.16 12.12 -2.39
N ARG A 94 1.48 11.11 -1.83
CA ARG A 94 2.08 9.89 -1.30
C ARG A 94 1.09 8.74 -1.40
N VAL A 95 1.53 7.61 -1.95
CA VAL A 95 0.88 6.32 -1.71
C VAL A 95 1.42 5.81 -0.37
N LEU A 96 0.59 5.86 0.67
CA LEU A 96 1.02 5.45 2.01
C LEU A 96 0.93 3.94 2.18
N HIS A 97 -0.12 3.33 1.65
CA HIS A 97 -0.31 1.88 1.61
C HIS A 97 -0.87 1.46 0.24
N ARG A 98 -0.28 0.44 -0.36
CA ARG A 98 -0.75 -0.26 -1.57
C ARG A 98 -1.14 -1.68 -1.19
N GLU A 99 -2.41 -2.03 -1.36
CA GLU A 99 -2.93 -3.39 -1.12
C GLU A 99 -2.56 -3.96 0.27
N ALA A 100 -2.51 -3.10 1.29
CA ALA A 100 -2.09 -3.47 2.62
C ALA A 100 -3.11 -4.38 3.31
N ARG A 101 -2.61 -5.34 4.08
CA ARG A 101 -3.43 -6.15 4.98
C ARG A 101 -3.63 -5.44 6.31
N ILE A 102 -4.64 -5.87 7.07
CA ILE A 102 -4.97 -5.25 8.36
C ILE A 102 -3.83 -5.32 9.37
N ASP A 103 -3.01 -6.39 9.32
CA ASP A 103 -1.82 -6.57 10.17
C ASP A 103 -0.67 -5.60 9.83
N ASN A 104 -0.75 -4.85 8.72
CA ASN A 104 0.15 -3.74 8.44
C ASN A 104 -0.19 -2.47 9.25
N PHE A 105 -1.28 -2.48 10.01
CA PHE A 105 -1.74 -1.36 10.82
C PHE A 105 -1.65 -1.68 12.31
N THR A 106 -1.47 -0.65 13.13
CA THR A 106 -1.66 -0.78 14.58
C THR A 106 -3.15 -0.77 14.89
N ILE A 107 -3.64 -1.88 15.44
CA ILE A 107 -5.03 -2.03 15.87
C ILE A 107 -5.18 -1.35 17.24
N ASP A 108 -6.15 -0.45 17.33
CA ASP A 108 -6.65 0.14 18.58
C ASP A 108 -8.11 -0.31 18.78
N ALA A 109 -8.78 0.13 19.85
CA ALA A 109 -10.09 -0.41 20.27
C ALA A 109 -11.09 -0.62 19.13
N ASP A 110 -11.31 0.40 18.28
CA ASP A 110 -12.21 0.35 17.13
C ASP A 110 -11.57 0.96 15.85
N SER A 111 -10.25 1.15 15.83
CA SER A 111 -9.57 1.84 14.72
C SER A 111 -8.29 1.16 14.25
N LEU A 112 -7.96 1.40 12.98
CA LEU A 112 -6.66 1.11 12.39
C LEU A 112 -5.83 2.39 12.35
N ASN A 113 -4.54 2.23 12.66
CA ASN A 113 -3.62 3.36 12.78
C ASN A 113 -2.35 3.14 11.97
N THR A 114 -1.88 4.21 11.33
CA THR A 114 -0.61 4.26 10.59
C THR A 114 0.08 5.60 10.83
N ARG A 115 1.31 5.75 10.35
CA ARG A 115 2.05 7.01 10.37
C ARG A 115 2.47 7.42 8.97
N TRP A 116 2.45 8.72 8.73
CA TRP A 116 3.13 9.35 7.60
C TRP A 116 4.30 10.18 8.13
N ASP A 117 5.38 10.27 7.37
CA ASP A 117 6.64 10.92 7.74
C ASP A 117 6.83 12.31 7.12
N GLY A 118 5.78 12.83 6.46
CA GLY A 118 5.77 14.13 5.79
C GLY A 118 6.40 14.14 4.40
N LYS A 119 6.77 12.98 3.84
CA LYS A 119 7.46 12.91 2.54
C LYS A 119 6.55 12.48 1.40
N ASN A 120 6.90 12.87 0.18
CA ASN A 120 6.28 12.35 -1.03
C ASN A 120 6.84 10.96 -1.42
N ASP A 121 6.36 10.35 -2.49
CA ASP A 121 6.85 9.04 -2.96
C ASP A 121 8.34 9.03 -3.37
N ALA A 122 8.89 10.19 -3.76
CA ALA A 122 10.33 10.35 -4.06
C ALA A 122 11.20 10.46 -2.79
N GLY A 123 10.60 10.49 -1.59
CA GLY A 123 11.31 10.67 -0.33
C GLY A 123 11.73 12.11 -0.07
N GLU A 124 11.11 13.09 -0.72
CA GLU A 124 11.35 14.50 -0.50
C GLU A 124 10.39 15.05 0.55
N ASP A 125 10.88 16.02 1.31
CA ASP A 125 10.09 16.70 2.31
C ASP A 125 9.02 17.63 1.68
N LEU A 126 7.74 17.37 1.95
CA LEU A 126 6.62 18.26 1.60
C LEU A 126 6.46 19.47 2.53
N PRO A 127 5.84 20.58 2.13
CA PRO A 127 5.69 21.77 2.97
C PRO A 127 4.79 21.57 4.21
N ALA A 128 4.96 22.43 5.23
CA ALA A 128 4.12 22.44 6.43
C ALA A 128 2.77 23.11 6.12
N GLU A 129 1.81 22.32 5.64
CA GLU A 129 0.48 22.77 5.25
C GLU A 129 -0.59 21.73 5.59
N LYS A 130 -1.83 21.99 5.15
CA LYS A 130 -2.95 21.07 5.31
C LYS A 130 -2.91 19.97 4.25
N TYR A 131 -3.11 18.74 4.70
CA TYR A 131 -3.25 17.54 3.87
C TYR A 131 -4.52 16.79 4.24
N HIS A 132 -4.91 15.86 3.37
CA HIS A 132 -6.02 14.96 3.57
C HIS A 132 -5.54 13.50 3.42
N ALA A 133 -6.09 12.59 4.21
CA ALA A 133 -5.82 11.15 4.07
C ALA A 133 -7.12 10.40 3.81
N GLY A 134 -7.11 9.54 2.80
CA GLY A 134 -8.29 8.78 2.40
C GLY A 134 -7.92 7.63 1.47
N GLY A 135 -8.87 6.72 1.26
CA GLY A 135 -8.57 5.54 0.49
C GLY A 135 -9.75 4.62 0.25
N TYR A 136 -9.42 3.39 -0.13
CA TYR A 136 -10.38 2.36 -0.46
C TYR A 136 -10.02 1.07 0.25
N LEU A 137 -11.02 0.46 0.87
CA LEU A 137 -10.98 -0.95 1.21
C LEU A 137 -11.42 -1.72 -0.03
N VAL A 138 -10.54 -2.54 -0.58
CA VAL A 138 -10.74 -3.30 -1.82
C VAL A 138 -11.03 -4.75 -1.44
N GLY A 139 -12.23 -5.22 -1.79
CA GLY A 139 -12.68 -6.58 -1.55
C GLY A 139 -11.94 -7.60 -2.43
N ARG A 140 -12.50 -8.82 -2.51
CA ARG A 140 -11.89 -9.90 -3.30
C ARG A 140 -12.19 -9.73 -4.78
N LEU A 141 -11.32 -8.99 -5.46
CA LEU A 141 -11.33 -8.94 -6.93
C LEU A 141 -10.83 -10.28 -7.47
N LYS A 142 -11.49 -10.80 -8.50
CA LYS A 142 -11.00 -11.98 -9.24
C LYS A 142 -10.32 -11.49 -10.51
N VAL A 143 -9.01 -11.67 -10.58
CA VAL A 143 -8.22 -11.41 -11.79
C VAL A 143 -7.99 -12.72 -12.53
N GLU A 144 -8.28 -12.74 -13.82
CA GLU A 144 -8.12 -13.92 -14.67
C GLU A 144 -7.49 -13.53 -16.00
N ARG A 145 -6.40 -14.21 -16.38
CA ARG A 145 -5.81 -14.07 -17.71
C ARG A 145 -6.77 -14.70 -18.73
N VAL A 146 -7.30 -13.90 -19.63
CA VAL A 146 -8.21 -14.34 -20.69
C VAL A 146 -7.43 -14.99 -21.83
N GLY A 147 -6.29 -14.40 -22.20
CA GLY A 147 -5.43 -14.93 -23.25
C GLY A 147 -4.57 -13.87 -23.93
N GLN A 148 -3.98 -14.26 -25.06
CA GLN A 148 -3.25 -13.37 -25.95
C GLN A 148 -4.19 -12.79 -27.01
N ALA A 149 -3.95 -11.54 -27.38
CA ALA A 149 -4.66 -10.84 -28.44
C ALA A 149 -3.71 -10.35 -29.54
N ALA A 150 -4.25 -10.04 -30.72
CA ALA A 150 -3.47 -9.50 -31.83
C ALA A 150 -3.17 -8.00 -31.69
N THR A 151 -4.04 -7.26 -31.01
CA THR A 151 -3.89 -5.81 -30.77
C THR A 151 -4.68 -5.41 -29.52
N ILE A 152 -4.29 -4.30 -28.90
CA ILE A 152 -5.14 -3.58 -27.95
C ILE A 152 -6.34 -2.99 -28.74
N PRO A 153 -7.57 -2.99 -28.19
CA PRO A 153 -8.73 -2.34 -28.80
C PRO A 153 -8.46 -0.86 -29.09
N ALA A 154 -8.96 -0.37 -30.23
CA ALA A 154 -8.95 1.07 -30.52
C ALA A 154 -9.86 1.80 -29.52
N ASP A 155 -9.42 2.98 -29.06
CA ASP A 155 -10.07 3.76 -28.00
C ASP A 155 -11.60 3.87 -28.22
N SER A 156 -12.37 3.21 -27.36
CA SER A 156 -13.78 3.58 -27.14
C SER A 156 -13.80 4.96 -26.47
N GLU A 157 -14.83 5.77 -26.74
CA GLU A 157 -14.96 7.24 -26.60
C GLU A 157 -14.50 7.93 -25.27
N ALA A 158 -13.93 7.21 -24.30
CA ALA A 158 -13.11 7.75 -23.22
C ALA A 158 -11.82 6.90 -23.06
N PRO A 159 -10.67 7.32 -23.63
CA PRO A 159 -9.44 6.55 -23.52
C PRO A 159 -9.01 6.44 -22.05
N GLY A 160 -8.76 5.21 -21.60
CA GLY A 160 -8.04 4.93 -20.37
C GLY A 160 -8.82 5.02 -19.06
N LYS A 161 -10.16 5.14 -19.06
CA LYS A 161 -10.93 5.11 -17.80
C LYS A 161 -12.27 4.39 -17.84
N VAL A 162 -12.63 3.76 -16.71
CA VAL A 162 -13.93 3.11 -16.50
C VAL A 162 -14.56 3.62 -15.21
N ARG A 163 -15.79 4.11 -15.30
CA ARG A 163 -16.57 4.57 -14.14
C ARG A 163 -17.25 3.40 -13.45
N VAL A 164 -17.03 3.25 -12.14
CA VAL A 164 -17.57 2.18 -11.31
C VAL A 164 -18.33 2.76 -10.12
N LYS A 165 -19.53 2.26 -9.88
CA LYS A 165 -20.29 2.54 -8.65
C LYS A 165 -19.85 1.57 -7.57
N LEU A 166 -19.46 2.10 -6.42
CA LEU A 166 -18.91 1.34 -5.30
C LEU A 166 -20.00 0.84 -4.35
N MET A 167 -19.62 -0.08 -3.47
CA MET A 167 -20.44 -0.46 -2.33
C MET A 167 -20.52 0.72 -1.34
N PRO A 168 -21.71 0.99 -0.77
CA PRO A 168 -21.85 2.05 0.22
C PRO A 168 -21.07 1.69 1.49
N ASN A 169 -20.28 2.65 1.99
CA ASN A 169 -19.68 2.52 3.31
C ASN A 169 -20.70 3.01 4.36
N PRO A 170 -21.26 2.15 5.23
CA PRO A 170 -22.24 2.57 6.24
C PRO A 170 -21.66 3.48 7.32
N LEU A 171 -20.33 3.67 7.35
CA LEU A 171 -19.65 4.62 8.23
C LEU A 171 -19.63 6.03 7.64
N THR A 172 -20.01 6.20 6.37
CA THR A 172 -20.10 7.49 5.69
C THR A 172 -21.51 7.72 5.13
N ASN A 173 -21.85 8.97 4.85
CA ASN A 173 -23.16 9.32 4.27
C ASN A 173 -23.19 9.17 2.74
N ASP A 174 -22.12 8.69 2.10
CA ASP A 174 -22.04 8.56 0.65
C ASP A 174 -22.49 7.17 0.18
N ALA A 175 -23.81 7.03 0.02
CA ALA A 175 -24.42 5.79 -0.46
C ALA A 175 -24.18 5.52 -1.96
N ASN A 176 -23.61 6.48 -2.71
CA ASN A 176 -23.44 6.38 -4.15
C ASN A 176 -22.04 6.78 -4.61
N ALA A 177 -21.02 6.42 -3.82
CA ALA A 177 -19.63 6.66 -4.18
C ALA A 177 -19.34 6.08 -5.58
N ILE A 178 -18.83 6.93 -6.47
CA ILE A 178 -18.42 6.57 -7.84
C ILE A 178 -16.92 6.86 -7.95
N VAL A 179 -16.20 5.91 -8.55
CA VAL A 179 -14.77 6.07 -8.86
C VAL A 179 -14.53 5.91 -10.35
N ASP A 180 -13.70 6.77 -10.93
CA ASP A 180 -13.14 6.56 -12.27
C ASP A 180 -11.84 5.74 -12.11
N LEU A 181 -11.85 4.49 -12.57
CA LEU A 181 -10.71 3.59 -12.58
C LEU A 181 -9.88 3.76 -13.86
N SER A 182 -8.57 3.61 -13.74
CA SER A 182 -7.62 3.50 -14.84
C SER A 182 -6.66 2.34 -14.59
N VAL A 183 -5.76 2.06 -15.53
CA VAL A 183 -4.68 1.09 -15.33
C VAL A 183 -3.34 1.82 -15.25
N GLY A 184 -2.52 1.45 -14.29
CA GLY A 184 -1.11 1.83 -14.20
C GLY A 184 -0.23 0.62 -14.49
N PHE A 185 1.03 0.87 -14.83
CA PHE A 185 2.05 -0.15 -14.82
C PHE A 185 3.39 0.46 -14.39
N ASP A 186 4.21 -0.37 -13.76
CA ASP A 186 5.56 -0.08 -13.29
C ASP A 186 6.46 -1.29 -13.59
N GLU A 187 7.63 -1.35 -12.93
CA GLU A 187 8.55 -2.47 -13.09
C GLU A 187 8.04 -3.80 -12.52
N ASP A 188 7.10 -3.75 -11.57
CA ASP A 188 6.51 -4.93 -10.93
C ASP A 188 5.32 -5.47 -11.73
N GLY A 189 4.74 -4.67 -12.63
CA GLY A 189 3.74 -5.08 -13.60
C GLY A 189 2.57 -4.11 -13.71
N SER A 190 1.36 -4.63 -13.97
CA SER A 190 0.15 -3.81 -14.16
C SER A 190 -0.79 -3.86 -12.96
N TYR A 191 -1.51 -2.77 -12.73
CA TYR A 191 -2.45 -2.65 -11.60
C TYR A 191 -3.61 -1.72 -11.93
N LEU A 192 -4.78 -1.99 -11.34
CA LEU A 192 -5.88 -1.04 -11.30
C LEU A 192 -5.54 0.09 -10.34
N LYS A 193 -5.88 1.31 -10.73
CA LYS A 193 -5.73 2.51 -9.90
C LYS A 193 -6.91 3.44 -10.09
N THR A 194 -7.13 4.32 -9.13
CA THR A 194 -8.00 5.50 -9.31
C THR A 194 -7.39 6.48 -10.32
N MET A 195 -8.21 7.38 -10.85
CA MET A 195 -7.76 8.42 -11.78
C MET A 195 -6.69 9.35 -11.20
N ASP A 196 -6.74 9.62 -9.89
CA ASP A 196 -5.74 10.45 -9.20
C ASP A 196 -4.42 9.71 -8.92
N GLY A 197 -4.35 8.39 -9.15
CA GLY A 197 -3.11 7.62 -9.12
C GLY A 197 -2.98 6.59 -8.00
N LEU A 198 -3.93 6.49 -7.06
CA LEU A 198 -3.88 5.51 -5.97
C LEU A 198 -4.01 4.07 -6.49
N PRO A 199 -2.99 3.20 -6.32
CA PRO A 199 -3.06 1.80 -6.72
C PRO A 199 -4.07 1.02 -5.85
N LEU A 200 -4.89 0.18 -6.46
CA LEU A 200 -5.99 -0.53 -5.80
C LEU A 200 -5.84 -2.05 -5.81
N CYS A 201 -5.38 -2.62 -6.93
CA CYS A 201 -5.26 -4.07 -7.08
C CYS A 201 -4.27 -4.41 -8.20
N THR A 202 -3.33 -5.29 -7.93
CA THR A 202 -2.41 -5.82 -8.94
C THR A 202 -3.13 -6.74 -9.92
N VAL A 203 -2.89 -6.54 -11.21
CA VAL A 203 -3.53 -7.28 -12.31
C VAL A 203 -2.59 -8.33 -12.89
N SER A 204 -1.33 -7.96 -13.12
CA SER A 204 -0.30 -8.90 -13.58
C SER A 204 1.07 -8.50 -13.06
N GLU A 205 1.94 -9.48 -12.87
CA GLU A 205 3.38 -9.30 -12.56
C GLU A 205 4.24 -9.28 -13.84
N THR A 206 3.62 -9.07 -15.00
CA THR A 206 4.31 -9.03 -16.30
C THR A 206 5.22 -7.81 -16.35
N GLN A 207 6.52 -8.02 -16.53
CA GLN A 207 7.51 -6.95 -16.59
C GLN A 207 7.64 -6.35 -18.00
N ASN A 208 8.35 -5.21 -18.11
CA ASN A 208 8.66 -4.53 -19.36
C ASN A 208 7.42 -4.10 -20.16
N LEU A 209 6.31 -3.83 -19.47
CA LEU A 209 5.12 -3.27 -20.10
C LEU A 209 5.46 -1.91 -20.70
N VAL A 210 5.06 -1.71 -21.96
CA VAL A 210 5.18 -0.43 -22.66
C VAL A 210 3.85 0.30 -22.71
N ARG A 211 2.74 -0.42 -22.54
CA ARG A 211 1.39 0.13 -22.60
C ARG A 211 0.40 -0.77 -21.86
N ALA A 212 -0.61 -0.14 -21.26
CA ALA A 212 -1.79 -0.83 -20.76
C ALA A 212 -3.04 0.04 -20.99
N LEU A 213 -4.18 -0.61 -21.18
CA LEU A 213 -5.49 0.01 -21.39
C LEU A 213 -6.55 -0.71 -20.56
N ILE A 214 -7.51 0.05 -20.03
CA ILE A 214 -8.71 -0.48 -19.38
C ILE A 214 -9.92 -0.27 -20.29
N THR A 215 -10.81 -1.26 -20.33
CA THR A 215 -12.09 -1.19 -21.03
C THR A 215 -13.20 -1.74 -20.15
N LYS A 216 -14.41 -1.17 -20.25
CA LYS A 216 -15.56 -1.68 -19.50
C LYS A 216 -15.99 -3.01 -20.12
N ASN A 217 -16.09 -4.05 -19.29
CA ASN A 217 -16.62 -5.34 -19.70
C ASN A 217 -18.09 -5.50 -19.27
N SER A 218 -18.40 -5.13 -18.03
CA SER A 218 -19.76 -5.04 -17.48
C SER A 218 -19.83 -3.98 -16.38
N GLU A 219 -20.95 -3.88 -15.65
CA GLU A 219 -21.04 -3.01 -14.47
C GLU A 219 -20.09 -3.43 -13.33
N LYS A 220 -19.71 -4.72 -13.27
CA LYS A 220 -18.89 -5.29 -12.19
C LYS A 220 -17.58 -5.90 -12.69
N SER A 221 -17.23 -5.68 -13.95
CA SER A 221 -15.99 -6.20 -14.51
C SER A 221 -15.39 -5.23 -15.52
N VAL A 222 -14.06 -5.28 -15.60
CA VAL A 222 -13.25 -4.56 -16.58
C VAL A 222 -12.32 -5.54 -17.27
N ASP A 223 -12.01 -5.25 -18.52
CA ASP A 223 -10.93 -5.91 -19.23
C ASP A 223 -9.70 -4.99 -19.25
N VAL A 224 -8.56 -5.52 -18.83
CA VAL A 224 -7.25 -4.87 -18.87
C VAL A 224 -6.45 -5.50 -20.00
N TRP A 225 -5.99 -4.66 -20.91
CA TRP A 225 -5.14 -5.03 -22.03
C TRP A 225 -3.74 -4.49 -21.73
N GLN A 226 -2.72 -5.32 -21.85
CA GLN A 226 -1.34 -4.93 -21.61
C GLN A 226 -0.45 -5.42 -22.75
N ASP A 227 0.62 -4.68 -23.02
CA ASP A 227 1.52 -4.88 -24.14
C ASP A 227 2.95 -4.66 -23.65
N ASP A 228 3.79 -5.69 -23.82
CA ASP A 228 5.22 -5.67 -23.48
C ASP A 228 6.13 -5.36 -24.70
N GLY A 229 5.52 -5.04 -25.84
CA GLY A 229 6.20 -4.80 -27.11
C GLY A 229 6.39 -6.07 -27.98
N ALA A 230 6.11 -7.25 -27.43
CA ALA A 230 6.13 -8.52 -28.15
C ALA A 230 4.75 -9.17 -28.22
N VAL A 231 3.98 -9.11 -27.13
CA VAL A 231 2.70 -9.79 -26.95
C VAL A 231 1.70 -8.84 -26.30
N VAL A 232 0.47 -8.84 -26.83
CA VAL A 232 -0.67 -8.23 -26.15
C VAL A 232 -1.41 -9.30 -25.36
N GLU A 233 -1.59 -9.07 -24.06
CA GLU A 233 -2.35 -9.94 -23.16
C GLU A 233 -3.63 -9.24 -22.69
N GLN A 234 -4.68 -10.04 -22.51
CA GLN A 234 -5.94 -9.61 -21.92
C GLN A 234 -6.13 -10.28 -20.56
N PHE A 235 -6.46 -9.47 -19.57
CA PHE A 235 -6.91 -9.88 -18.25
C PHE A 235 -8.33 -9.38 -18.02
N ARG A 236 -9.13 -10.16 -17.30
CA ARG A 236 -10.43 -9.74 -16.82
C ARG A 236 -10.40 -9.62 -15.31
N VAL A 237 -10.83 -8.46 -14.81
CA VAL A 237 -10.98 -8.21 -13.38
C VAL A 237 -12.46 -8.15 -13.06
N TRP A 238 -12.92 -9.04 -12.19
CA TRP A 238 -14.29 -9.12 -11.71
C TRP A 238 -14.45 -8.51 -10.32
N ASN A 239 -15.69 -8.20 -9.97
CA ASN A 239 -16.11 -7.63 -8.69
C ASN A 239 -15.51 -6.25 -8.42
N VAL A 240 -15.23 -5.45 -9.46
CA VAL A 240 -14.61 -4.12 -9.31
C VAL A 240 -15.48 -3.14 -8.50
N ASP A 241 -16.76 -3.46 -8.31
CA ASP A 241 -17.69 -2.73 -7.44
C ASP A 241 -17.52 -3.07 -5.94
N GLN A 242 -16.83 -4.17 -5.60
CA GLN A 242 -16.53 -4.56 -4.21
C GLN A 242 -15.40 -3.71 -3.62
N MET A 243 -15.61 -2.41 -3.58
CA MET A 243 -14.74 -1.46 -2.90
C MET A 243 -15.62 -0.54 -2.03
N MET A 244 -15.08 -0.12 -0.89
CA MET A 244 -15.68 0.91 -0.05
C MET A 244 -14.68 2.03 0.15
N ALA A 245 -15.05 3.26 -0.20
CA ALA A 245 -14.25 4.44 0.11
C ALA A 245 -14.29 4.72 1.62
N PHE A 246 -13.18 5.19 2.18
CA PHE A 246 -13.09 5.65 3.55
C PHE A 246 -12.24 6.92 3.64
N ASP A 247 -12.48 7.68 4.70
CA ASP A 247 -11.85 8.97 4.96
C ASP A 247 -11.14 8.90 6.32
N CYS A 248 -9.87 9.32 6.36
CA CYS A 248 -9.09 9.46 7.60
C CYS A 248 -9.10 10.92 8.11
N GLY A 249 -9.64 11.85 7.34
CA GLY A 249 -9.79 13.25 7.65
C GLY A 249 -8.61 14.12 7.20
N ASP A 250 -8.78 15.40 7.49
CA ASP A 250 -7.77 16.42 7.28
C ASP A 250 -6.80 16.53 8.45
N PHE A 251 -5.56 16.93 8.17
CA PHE A 251 -4.54 17.20 9.18
C PHE A 251 -3.53 18.23 8.69
N GLU A 252 -2.79 18.84 9.62
CA GLU A 252 -1.72 19.79 9.31
C GLU A 252 -0.36 19.14 9.54
N LEU A 253 0.54 19.26 8.56
CA LEU A 253 1.95 18.93 8.71
C LEU A 253 2.66 20.11 9.38
N LYS A 254 3.37 19.86 10.48
CA LYS A 254 4.07 20.87 11.28
C LYS A 254 5.57 20.89 11.00
#